data_AF-A0A2S7Z0G9-F1
#
_entry.id   AF-A0A2S7Z0G9-F1
#
_cell.length_a   1.000
_cell.length_b   1.000
_cell.length_c   1.000
_cell.angle_alpha   90.00
_cell.angle_beta   90.00
_cell.angle_gamma   90.00
#
_symmetry.space_group_name_H-M   'P 1'
#
loop_
_entity.id
_entity.type
_entity.pdbx_description
1 polymer ?
#
loop_
_entity_poly.entity_id
_entity_poly.type
_entity_poly.pdbx_seq_one_letter_code
_entity_poly.pdbx_strand_id
1 'polypeptide(L)'
;MQGLTEQQKNYVLSAQARQKETGMAYLFWFVLGVHYFYLNKPVINIIYWLTAGGLGIWMIIDLFRIPGMVRSRNKELIQDAIKEAKVLYPEVQ
;
A
#
# COMPACT_ATOMS: atom_id res chain seq x y z
N MET A 1 0.04 -18.36 -3.89
CA MET A 1 1.42 -18.89 -3.75
C MET A 1 1.55 -20.33 -4.23
N GLN A 2 0.45 -21.04 -4.53
CA GLN A 2 0.52 -22.35 -5.19
C GLN A 2 1.00 -22.13 -6.63
N GLY A 3 2.08 -22.81 -7.03
CA GLY A 3 2.73 -22.64 -8.33
C GLY A 3 3.91 -21.65 -8.39
N LEU A 4 4.55 -21.33 -7.25
CA LEU A 4 5.83 -20.60 -7.20
C LEU A 4 6.94 -21.55 -6.74
N THR A 5 8.15 -21.39 -7.28
CA THR A 5 9.34 -22.08 -6.80
C THR A 5 9.74 -21.58 -5.41
N GLU A 6 10.54 -22.34 -4.66
CA GLU A 6 11.00 -21.93 -3.32
C GLU A 6 11.77 -20.59 -3.34
N GLN A 7 12.55 -20.33 -4.39
CA GLN A 7 13.23 -19.04 -4.56
C GLN A 7 12.25 -17.89 -4.78
N GLN A 8 11.25 -18.09 -5.64
CA GLN A 8 10.21 -17.09 -5.88
C GLN A 8 9.36 -16.85 -4.62
N LYS A 9 9.04 -17.89 -3.85
CA LYS A 9 8.34 -17.76 -2.56
C LYS A 9 9.13 -16.91 -1.58
N ASN A 10 10.42 -17.20 -1.39
CA ASN A 10 11.28 -16.45 -0.47
C ASN A 10 11.36 -14.97 -0.84
N TYR A 11 11.43 -14.66 -2.13
CA TYR A 11 11.38 -13.29 -2.62
C TYR A 11 10.06 -12.60 -2.27
N VAL A 12 8.92 -13.24 -2.57
CA VAL A 12 7.59 -12.69 -2.28
C VAL A 12 7.35 -12.53 -0.77
N LEU A 13 7.86 -13.46 0.05
CA LEU A 13 7.82 -13.36 1.51
C LEU A 13 8.61 -12.15 2.02
N SER A 14 9.78 -11.87 1.43
CA SER A 14 10.56 -10.68 1.75
C SER A 14 9.82 -9.38 1.41
N ALA A 15 9.02 -9.38 0.33
CA ALA A 15 8.17 -8.26 -0.04
C ALA A 15 6.93 -8.14 0.86
N GLN A 16 6.38 -9.26 1.32
CA GLN A 16 5.27 -9.30 2.28
C GLN A 16 5.66 -8.67 3.62
N ALA A 17 6.92 -8.82 4.06
CA ALA A 17 7.43 -8.13 5.25
C ALA A 17 7.44 -6.59 5.12
N ARG A 18 7.32 -6.04 3.90
CA ARG A 18 7.26 -4.59 3.63
C ARG A 18 5.82 -4.06 3.54
N GLN A 19 4.82 -4.88 3.88
CA GLN A 19 3.43 -4.44 3.88
C GLN A 19 3.23 -3.21 4.76
N LYS A 20 2.38 -2.31 4.29
CA LYS A 20 2.01 -1.09 5.00
C LYS A 20 1.04 -1.43 6.11
N GLU A 21 1.26 -0.83 7.27
CA GLU A 21 0.37 -1.00 8.41
C GLU A 21 -0.74 0.05 8.41
N THR A 22 -1.96 -0.40 8.68
CA THR A 22 -3.11 0.50 8.81
C THR A 22 -2.95 1.48 9.97
N GLY A 23 -2.32 1.05 11.07
CA GLY A 23 -2.05 1.91 12.23
C GLY A 23 -1.15 3.09 11.89
N MET A 24 -0.08 2.86 11.12
CA MET A 24 0.79 3.93 10.64
C MET A 24 0.06 4.90 9.69
N ALA A 25 -0.84 4.39 8.85
CA ALA A 25 -1.67 5.24 8.00
C ALA A 25 -2.61 6.15 8.83
N TYR A 26 -3.19 5.63 9.92
CA TYR A 26 -3.99 6.45 10.86
C TYR A 26 -3.16 7.48 11.62
N LEU A 27 -1.93 7.13 12.02
CA LEU A 27 -1.02 8.08 12.67
C LEU A 27 -0.70 9.26 11.75
N PHE A 28 -0.34 9.00 10.48
CA PHE A 28 -0.08 10.06 9.51
C PHE A 28 -1.33 10.85 9.12
N TRP A 29 -2.50 10.23 9.18
CA TRP A 29 -3.78 10.89 8.94
C TRP A 29 -4.10 11.89 10.05
N PHE A 30 -3.96 11.48 11.32
CA PHE A 30 -4.32 12.32 12.47
C PHE A 30 -3.32 13.45 12.75
N VAL A 31 -2.00 13.20 12.61
CA VAL A 31 -0.98 14.20 13.02
C VAL A 31 -0.78 15.29 11.96
N LEU A 32 -0.76 14.92 10.68
CA LEU A 32 -0.33 15.82 9.60
C LEU A 32 -1.22 15.75 8.35
N GLY A 33 -2.22 14.87 8.31
CA GLY A 33 -3.04 14.65 7.12
C GLY A 33 -2.29 14.02 5.92
N VAL A 34 -1.02 13.61 6.06
CA VAL A 34 -0.15 13.17 4.95
C VAL A 34 -0.28 11.67 4.63
N HIS A 35 -1.30 11.01 5.17
CA HIS A 35 -1.56 9.58 4.95
C HIS A 35 -1.65 9.18 3.47
N TYR A 36 -2.07 10.09 2.58
CA TYR A 36 -2.08 9.84 1.13
C TYR A 36 -0.67 9.71 0.53
N PHE A 37 0.35 10.42 1.06
CA PHE A 37 1.73 10.17 0.65
C PHE A 37 2.23 8.80 1.09
N TYR A 38 1.89 8.36 2.31
CA TYR A 38 2.25 7.04 2.80
C TYR A 38 1.67 5.91 1.92
N LEU A 39 0.52 6.17 1.31
CA LEU A 39 -0.20 5.27 0.41
C LEU A 39 0.18 5.47 -1.08
N ASN A 40 1.26 6.20 -1.38
CA ASN A 40 1.72 6.51 -2.75
C ASN A 40 0.67 7.22 -3.63
N LYS A 41 -0.13 8.10 -3.04
CA LYS A 41 -1.18 8.89 -3.73
C LYS A 41 -0.97 10.40 -3.56
N PRO A 42 0.12 10.98 -4.10
CA PRO A 42 0.47 12.39 -3.87
C PRO A 42 -0.55 13.37 -4.45
N VAL A 43 -1.14 13.07 -5.61
CA VAL A 43 -2.15 13.92 -6.25
C VAL A 43 -3.39 14.10 -5.37
N ILE A 44 -3.84 13.02 -4.72
CA ILE A 44 -5.01 13.08 -3.83
C ILE A 44 -4.65 13.86 -2.55
N ASN A 45 -3.41 13.76 -2.06
CA ASN A 45 -2.95 14.57 -0.93
C ASN A 45 -2.99 16.07 -1.25
N ILE A 46 -2.61 16.46 -2.47
CA ILE A 46 -2.66 17.86 -2.91
C ILE A 46 -4.11 18.35 -2.98
N ILE A 47 -5.04 17.54 -3.50
CA ILE A 47 -6.48 17.86 -3.51
C ILE A 47 -7.03 17.97 -2.08
N TYR A 48 -6.63 17.07 -1.18
CA TYR A 48 -7.01 17.12 0.24
C TYR A 48 -6.55 18.43 0.90
N TRP A 49 -5.33 18.89 0.63
CA TRP A 49 -4.84 20.18 1.12
C TRP A 49 -5.51 21.38 0.45
N LEU A 50 -5.75 21.35 -0.86
CA LEU A 50 -6.48 22.40 -1.58
C LEU A 50 -7.90 22.58 -1.06
N THR A 51 -8.53 21.48 -0.61
CA THR A 51 -9.86 21.51 0.02
C THR A 51 -9.80 21.79 1.52
N ALA A 52 -8.62 22.08 2.09
CA ALA A 52 -8.37 22.25 3.53
C ALA A 52 -8.92 21.09 4.38
N GLY A 53 -8.83 19.86 3.88
CA GLY A 53 -9.41 18.68 4.53
C GLY A 53 -10.93 18.65 4.54
N GLY A 54 -11.58 19.42 3.64
CA GLY A 54 -13.03 19.42 3.41
C GLY A 54 -13.85 19.67 4.68
N LEU A 55 -13.48 20.66 5.50
CA LEU A 55 -14.16 21.03 6.77
C LEU A 55 -14.33 19.85 7.76
N GLY A 56 -13.48 18.83 7.70
CA GLY A 56 -13.55 17.64 8.55
C GLY A 56 -14.49 16.53 8.05
N ILE A 57 -15.27 16.76 7.00
CA ILE A 57 -16.08 15.70 6.36
C ILE A 57 -15.16 14.68 5.68
N TRP A 58 -14.10 15.16 5.01
CA TRP A 58 -13.12 14.28 4.39
C TRP A 58 -12.38 13.43 5.42
N MET A 59 -12.11 13.96 6.61
CA MET A 59 -11.54 13.17 7.71
C MET A 59 -12.44 11.97 8.04
N ILE A 60 -13.75 12.16 8.15
CA ILE A 60 -14.68 11.05 8.44
C ILE A 60 -14.67 10.02 7.31
N ILE A 61 -14.65 10.46 6.05
CA ILE A 61 -14.58 9.56 4.89
C ILE A 61 -13.27 8.76 4.89
N ASP A 62 -12.16 9.41 5.23
CA ASP A 62 -10.83 8.78 5.28
C ASP A 62 -10.76 7.68 6.35
N LEU A 63 -11.48 7.83 7.47
CA LEU A 63 -11.56 6.81 8.52
C LEU A 63 -11.97 5.43 7.97
N PHE A 64 -12.96 5.40 7.07
CA PHE A 64 -13.45 4.18 6.43
C PHE A 64 -12.63 3.77 5.20
N ARG A 65 -11.98 4.74 4.54
CA ARG A 65 -11.24 4.51 3.30
C ARG A 65 -9.82 3.99 3.54
N ILE A 66 -9.15 4.40 4.63
CA ILE A 66 -7.77 4.00 4.97
C ILE A 66 -7.57 2.48 4.96
N PRO A 67 -8.39 1.65 5.63
CA PRO A 67 -8.23 0.20 5.61
C PRO A 67 -8.30 -0.40 4.20
N GLY A 68 -9.21 0.13 3.36
CA GLY A 68 -9.35 -0.28 1.97
C GLY A 68 -8.13 0.09 1.11
N MET A 69 -7.57 1.28 1.33
CA MET A 69 -6.37 1.73 0.61
C MET A 69 -5.13 0.92 1.01
N VAL A 70 -4.94 0.67 2.31
CA VAL A 70 -3.83 -0.15 2.81
C VAL A 70 -3.91 -1.57 2.27
N ARG A 71 -5.10 -2.19 2.31
CA ARG A 71 -5.32 -3.53 1.74
C ARG A 71 -5.03 -3.57 0.24
N SER A 72 -5.47 -2.55 -0.49
CA SER A 72 -5.23 -2.45 -1.93
C SER A 72 -3.73 -2.31 -2.24
N ARG A 73 -3.02 -1.46 -1.50
CA ARG A 73 -1.57 -1.29 -1.68
C ARG A 73 -0.79 -2.54 -1.32
N ASN A 74 -1.16 -3.23 -0.24
CA ASN A 74 -0.51 -4.48 0.16
C ASN A 74 -0.76 -5.61 -0.85
N LYS A 75 -1.93 -5.64 -1.49
CA LYS A 75 -2.23 -6.57 -2.58
C LYS A 75 -1.37 -6.27 -3.81
N GLU A 76 -1.24 -5.00 -4.19
CA GLU A 76 -0.40 -4.56 -5.31
C GLU A 76 1.07 -4.92 -5.07
N LEU A 77 1.61 -4.65 -3.87
CA LEU A 77 2.98 -5.01 -3.49
C LEU A 77 3.28 -6.51 -3.66
N ILE A 78 2.34 -7.39 -3.27
CA ILE A 78 2.51 -8.84 -3.45
C ILE A 78 2.50 -9.21 -4.94
N GLN A 79 1.62 -8.58 -5.75
CA GLN A 79 1.54 -8.87 -7.17
C GLN A 79 2.81 -8.45 -7.90
N ASP A 80 3.33 -7.26 -7.59
CA ASP A 80 4.58 -6.76 -8.16
C ASP A 80 5.74 -7.66 -7.76
N ALA A 81 5.81 -8.07 -6.49
CA ALA A 81 6.82 -9.02 -6.03
C ALA A 81 6.74 -10.39 -6.72
N ILE A 82 5.53 -10.89 -7.01
CA ILE A 82 5.36 -12.15 -7.76
C ILE A 82 5.84 -12.00 -9.21
N LYS A 83 5.54 -10.88 -9.86
CA LYS A 83 6.00 -10.60 -11.23
C LYS A 83 7.52 -10.49 -11.27
N GLU A 84 8.10 -9.71 -10.38
CA GLU A 84 9.55 -9.55 -10.25
C GLU A 84 10.24 -10.88 -9.95
N ALA A 85 9.71 -11.68 -9.02
CA ALA A 85 10.25 -13.01 -8.72
C ALA A 85 10.29 -13.93 -9.94
N LYS A 86 9.24 -13.93 -10.77
CA LYS A 86 9.19 -14.73 -12.01
C LYS A 86 10.19 -14.26 -13.07
N VAL A 87 10.44 -12.95 -13.13
CA VAL A 87 11.41 -12.35 -14.05
C VAL A 87 12.85 -12.64 -13.60
N LEU A 88 13.13 -12.54 -12.29
CA LEU A 88 14.45 -12.76 -11.71
C LEU A 88 14.84 -14.24 -11.63
N TYR A 89 13.87 -15.12 -11.37
CA TYR A 89 14.05 -16.56 -11.25
C TYR A 89 13.16 -17.26 -12.28
N PRO A 90 13.52 -17.20 -13.58
CA PRO A 90 12.80 -17.92 -14.61
C PRO A 90 12.85 -19.42 -14.32
N GLU A 91 11.76 -20.13 -14.59
CA GLU A 91 11.74 -21.58 -14.43
C GLU A 91 12.72 -22.19 -15.45
N VAL A 92 13.84 -22.71 -14.93
CA VAL A 92 14.77 -23.50 -15.71
C VAL A 92 14.05 -24.79 -16.07
N GLN A 93 13.85 -25.01 -17.38
CA GLN A 93 13.21 -26.22 -17.93
C GLN A 93 13.97 -27.49 -17.54
#